data_AF-A0A940VKD8-F1
#
_entry.id   AF-A0A940VKD8-F1
#
_cell.length_a   1.000
_cell.length_b   1.000
_cell.length_c   1.000
_cell.angle_alpha   90.00
_cell.angle_beta   90.00
_cell.angle_gamma   90.00
#
_symmetry.space_group_name_H-M   'P 1'
#
loop_
_entity.id
_entity.type
_entity.pdbx_description
1 polymer ?
#
loop_
_entity_poly.entity_id
_entity_poly.type
_entity_poly.pdbx_seq_one_letter_code
_entity_poly.pdbx_strand_id
1 'polypeptide(L)'
;QTQLWFLLNRFRQQQELAQWDLFRQTLIADYLFAKDKIFAYLTLEDHELALYERIHALLQVQVPLPDLVIFLQASTDTLLHRIGVRGKPYEREINREYLEELNAAYTHFFFHYTASPLLVVNTSDIDFVNRPTDFDDLVKTVRVARAGTHYYVPRARG
;
A
#
# COMPACT_ATOMS: atom_id res chain seq x y z
N GLN A 1 -14.45 3.61 16.59
CA GLN A 1 -14.21 5.09 16.67
C GLN A 1 -12.88 5.60 16.06
N THR A 2 -11.75 4.88 16.08
CA THR A 2 -10.44 5.39 15.61
C THR A 2 -10.29 5.48 14.09
N GLN A 3 -10.92 4.58 13.31
CA GLN A 3 -10.77 4.52 11.85
C GLN A 3 -11.35 5.74 11.13
N LEU A 4 -12.47 6.28 11.63
CA LEU A 4 -13.09 7.47 11.04
C LEU A 4 -12.21 8.71 11.23
N TRP A 5 -11.53 8.81 12.38
CA TRP A 5 -10.55 9.87 12.63
C TRP A 5 -9.35 9.75 11.67
N PHE A 6 -8.81 8.55 11.45
CA PHE A 6 -7.74 8.35 10.47
C PHE A 6 -8.19 8.73 9.05
N LEU A 7 -9.39 8.32 8.63
CA LEU A 7 -9.95 8.65 7.32
C LEU A 7 -10.06 10.17 7.11
N LEU A 8 -10.60 10.89 8.09
CA LEU A 8 -10.77 12.35 8.02
C LEU A 8 -9.43 13.09 8.06
N ASN A 9 -8.48 12.61 8.87
CA ASN A 9 -7.15 13.19 8.94
C ASN A 9 -6.38 12.98 7.62
N ARG A 10 -6.49 11.79 7.02
CA ARG A 10 -5.94 11.46 5.69
C ARG A 10 -6.53 12.35 4.60
N PHE A 11 -7.85 12.51 4.60
CA PHE A 11 -8.54 13.36 3.65
C PHE A 11 -8.05 14.82 3.72
N ARG A 12 -7.85 15.36 4.94
CA ARG A 12 -7.27 16.71 5.11
C ARG A 12 -5.86 16.82 4.56
N GLN A 13 -4.98 15.87 4.85
CA GLN A 13 -3.61 15.87 4.32
C GLN A 13 -3.60 15.85 2.78
N GLN A 14 -4.51 15.08 2.18
CA GLN A 14 -4.60 14.99 0.72
C GLN A 14 -5.21 16.25 0.08
N GLN A 15 -6.17 16.89 0.74
CA GLN A 15 -6.69 18.20 0.32
C GLN A 15 -5.62 19.29 0.39
N GLU A 16 -4.78 19.28 1.43
CA GLU A 16 -3.64 20.20 1.53
C GLU A 16 -2.63 19.98 0.39
N LEU A 17 -2.33 18.73 0.05
CA LEU A 17 -1.48 18.41 -1.11
C LEU A 17 -2.09 18.82 -2.44
N ALA A 18 -3.41 18.67 -2.61
CA ALA A 18 -4.12 19.14 -3.81
C ALA A 18 -4.07 20.67 -3.96
N GLN A 19 -4.01 21.43 -2.86
CA GLN A 19 -3.84 22.89 -2.89
C GLN A 19 -2.39 23.34 -3.12
N TRP A 20 -1.40 22.48 -2.86
CA TRP A 20 0.02 22.85 -2.92
C TRP A 20 0.62 22.82 -4.33
N ASP A 21 -0.06 22.23 -5.32
CA ASP A 21 0.63 21.78 -6.53
C ASP A 21 0.38 22.60 -7.81
N LEU A 22 0.90 23.83 -7.80
CA LEU A 22 1.22 24.56 -9.04
C LEU A 22 2.70 24.40 -9.46
N PHE A 23 3.56 23.79 -8.62
CA PHE A 23 5.03 23.86 -8.78
C PHE A 23 5.85 22.58 -8.44
N ARG A 24 5.28 21.47 -7.97
CA ARG A 24 6.01 20.20 -7.81
C ARG A 24 5.67 19.24 -8.95
N GLN A 25 6.69 18.54 -9.44
CA GLN A 25 6.57 17.65 -10.61
C GLN A 25 6.38 16.17 -10.23
N THR A 26 6.57 15.78 -8.97
CA THR A 26 6.45 14.38 -8.54
C THR A 26 6.15 14.28 -7.04
N LEU A 27 5.13 13.51 -6.66
CA LEU A 27 4.78 13.18 -5.27
C LEU A 27 4.88 11.67 -5.07
N ILE A 28 5.61 11.24 -4.03
CA ILE A 28 5.66 9.84 -3.59
C ILE A 28 5.02 9.78 -2.21
N ALA A 29 4.02 8.90 -2.06
CA ALA A 29 3.29 8.69 -0.82
C ALA A 29 3.27 7.20 -0.48
N ASP A 30 3.44 6.87 0.80
CA ASP A 30 3.29 5.52 1.36
C ASP A 30 1.84 5.19 1.77
N TYR A 31 0.94 6.15 1.52
CA TYR A 31 -0.48 6.06 1.77
C TYR A 31 -1.26 6.12 0.45
N LEU A 32 -2.25 5.23 0.36
CA LEU A 32 -3.29 5.26 -0.66
C LEU A 32 -4.61 5.35 0.10
N PHE A 33 -5.55 6.18 -0.32
CA PHE A 33 -6.87 6.24 0.31
C PHE A 33 -7.51 4.84 0.38
N ALA A 34 -7.29 4.03 -0.65
CA ALA A 34 -7.75 2.66 -0.71
C ALA A 34 -7.07 1.69 0.28
N LYS A 35 -5.91 2.05 0.83
CA LYS A 35 -5.24 1.31 1.93
C LYS A 35 -6.09 1.35 3.20
N ASP A 36 -6.76 2.47 3.49
CA ASP A 36 -7.62 2.59 4.67
C ASP A 36 -8.84 1.69 4.58
N LYS A 37 -9.34 1.46 3.36
CA LYS A 37 -10.46 0.56 3.11
C LYS A 37 -10.11 -0.89 3.48
N ILE A 38 -8.88 -1.34 3.22
CA ILE A 38 -8.41 -2.68 3.62
C ILE A 38 -8.46 -2.84 5.14
N PHE A 39 -7.95 -1.85 5.89
CA PHE A 39 -7.98 -1.89 7.35
C PHE A 39 -9.40 -1.79 7.91
N ALA A 40 -10.26 -1.00 7.28
CA ALA A 40 -11.66 -0.89 7.67
C ALA A 40 -12.38 -2.26 7.59
N TYR A 41 -12.20 -3.02 6.50
CA TYR A 41 -12.79 -4.37 6.38
C TYR A 41 -12.26 -5.37 7.41
N LEU A 42 -11.02 -5.21 7.87
CA LEU A 42 -10.44 -6.12 8.87
C LEU A 42 -10.79 -5.74 10.32
N THR A 43 -11.19 -4.51 10.58
CA THR A 43 -11.29 -3.98 11.96
C THR A 43 -12.67 -3.46 12.34
N LEU A 44 -13.55 -3.19 11.38
CA LEU A 44 -14.89 -2.65 11.64
C LEU A 44 -15.94 -3.74 11.60
N GLU A 45 -16.91 -3.65 12.50
CA GLU A 45 -18.14 -4.44 12.45
C GLU A 45 -19.05 -3.95 11.31
N ASP A 46 -19.96 -4.80 10.83
CA ASP A 46 -20.80 -4.54 9.63
C ASP A 46 -21.49 -3.17 9.64
N HIS A 47 -22.00 -2.74 10.80
CA HIS A 47 -22.70 -1.46 10.93
C HIS A 47 -21.75 -0.25 10.84
N GLU A 48 -20.54 -0.35 11.40
CA GLU A 48 -19.49 0.66 11.29
C GLU A 48 -18.92 0.70 9.87
N LEU A 49 -18.80 -0.47 9.24
CA LEU A 49 -18.32 -0.61 7.86
C LEU A 49 -19.27 0.06 6.87
N ALA A 50 -20.58 -0.13 7.02
CA ALA A 50 -21.58 0.52 6.17
C ALA A 50 -21.53 2.06 6.26
N LEU A 51 -21.27 2.60 7.46
CA LEU A 51 -21.06 4.03 7.65
C LEU A 51 -19.74 4.49 7.03
N TYR A 52 -18.66 3.73 7.24
CA TYR A 52 -17.36 3.99 6.64
C TYR A 52 -17.44 4.05 5.12
N GLU A 53 -18.12 3.09 4.48
CA GLU A 53 -18.26 3.04 3.01
C GLU A 53 -18.99 4.27 2.46
N ARG A 54 -20.05 4.74 3.13
CA ARG A 54 -20.76 5.97 2.73
C ARG A 54 -19.86 7.19 2.79
N ILE A 55 -19.09 7.34 3.87
CA ILE A 55 -18.18 8.48 4.03
C ILE A 55 -17.02 8.38 3.04
N HIS A 56 -16.43 7.19 2.88
CA HIS A 56 -15.38 6.92 1.91
C HIS A 56 -15.81 7.29 0.48
N ALA A 57 -17.03 6.91 0.07
CA ALA A 57 -17.55 7.24 -1.25
C ALA A 57 -17.68 8.76 -1.50
N LEU A 58 -18.06 9.52 -0.47
CA LEU A 58 -18.14 10.99 -0.57
C LEU A 58 -16.76 11.64 -0.68
N LEU A 59 -15.78 11.14 0.06
CA LEU A 59 -14.43 11.70 0.12
C LEU A 59 -13.58 11.33 -1.10
N GLN A 60 -13.74 10.11 -1.64
CA GLN A 60 -12.94 9.61 -2.77
C GLN A 60 -13.06 10.49 -4.01
N VAL A 61 -14.18 11.19 -4.21
CA VAL A 61 -14.40 12.05 -5.39
C VAL A 61 -13.41 13.23 -5.45
N GLN A 62 -12.83 13.62 -4.32
CA GLN A 62 -11.92 14.77 -4.24
C GLN A 62 -10.44 14.37 -4.11
N VAL A 63 -10.15 13.08 -4.27
CA VAL A 63 -8.82 12.49 -4.11
C VAL A 63 -8.22 12.27 -5.51
N PRO A 64 -7.12 12.96 -5.88
CA PRO A 64 -6.46 12.71 -7.16
C PRO A 64 -5.98 11.26 -7.24
N LEU A 65 -6.16 10.65 -8.41
CA LEU A 65 -5.65 9.30 -8.69
C LEU A 65 -4.14 9.37 -8.96
N PRO A 66 -3.35 8.42 -8.43
CA PRO A 66 -1.92 8.35 -8.72
C PRO A 66 -1.67 7.90 -10.17
N ASP A 67 -0.55 8.32 -10.76
CA ASP A 67 -0.11 7.86 -12.08
C ASP A 67 0.43 6.42 -12.07
N LEU A 68 0.80 5.91 -10.89
CA LEU A 68 1.27 4.55 -10.66
C LEU A 68 1.12 4.20 -9.18
N VAL A 69 0.61 2.99 -8.89
CA VAL A 69 0.69 2.37 -7.56
C VAL A 69 1.72 1.26 -7.57
N ILE A 70 2.57 1.23 -6.55
CA ILE A 70 3.56 0.16 -6.35
C ILE A 70 3.15 -0.68 -5.14
N PHE A 71 2.78 -1.93 -5.36
CA PHE A 71 2.43 -2.88 -4.30
C PHE A 71 3.62 -3.80 -3.99
N LEU A 72 4.24 -3.58 -2.83
CA LEU A 72 5.36 -4.40 -2.33
C LEU A 72 4.81 -5.63 -1.62
N GLN A 73 4.82 -6.77 -2.31
CA GLN A 73 4.35 -8.04 -1.77
C GLN A 73 5.49 -8.79 -1.07
N ALA A 74 5.20 -9.48 0.04
CA ALA A 74 6.14 -10.42 0.66
C ALA A 74 5.35 -11.56 1.32
N SER A 75 5.99 -12.72 1.49
CA SER A 75 5.43 -13.79 2.31
C SER A 75 5.27 -13.35 3.77
N THR A 76 4.30 -13.93 4.47
CA THR A 76 4.09 -13.70 5.90
C THR A 76 5.36 -13.99 6.70
N ASP A 77 6.09 -15.06 6.34
CA ASP A 77 7.35 -15.41 7.00
C ASP A 77 8.42 -14.32 6.83
N THR A 78 8.58 -13.79 5.63
CA THR A 78 9.51 -12.67 5.38
C THR A 78 9.07 -11.42 6.15
N LEU A 79 7.78 -11.15 6.23
CA LEU A 79 7.25 -10.00 6.98
C LEU A 79 7.49 -10.15 8.48
N LEU A 80 7.21 -11.31 9.07
CA LEU A 80 7.48 -11.61 10.49
C LEU A 80 8.97 -11.49 10.81
N HIS A 81 9.84 -12.03 9.95
CA HIS A 81 11.28 -11.88 10.11
C HIS A 81 11.69 -10.40 10.13
N ARG A 82 11.22 -9.61 9.17
CA ARG A 82 11.51 -8.16 9.10
C ARG A 82 10.96 -7.39 10.30
N ILE A 83 9.76 -7.72 10.78
CA ILE A 83 9.18 -7.14 12.01
C ILE A 83 10.10 -7.43 13.20
N GLY A 84 10.52 -8.69 13.36
CA GLY A 84 11.43 -9.12 14.41
C GLY A 84 12.77 -8.38 14.38
N VAL A 85 13.39 -8.24 13.21
CA VAL A 85 14.66 -7.51 13.02
C VAL A 85 14.53 -6.02 13.35
N ARG A 86 13.41 -5.37 12.99
CA ARG A 86 13.18 -3.95 13.34
C ARG A 86 13.03 -3.71 14.83
N GLY A 87 12.52 -4.69 15.57
CA GLY A 87 12.45 -4.67 17.03
C GLY A 87 11.57 -3.56 17.63
N LYS A 88 10.59 -3.04 16.89
CA LYS A 88 9.76 -1.92 17.37
C LYS A 88 8.79 -2.41 18.46
N PRO A 89 8.72 -1.74 19.63
CA PRO A 89 7.91 -2.23 20.75
C PRO A 89 6.43 -2.44 20.44
N TYR A 90 5.84 -1.57 19.62
CA TYR A 90 4.42 -1.64 19.23
C TYR A 90 4.11 -2.73 18.19
N GLU A 91 5.12 -3.28 17.51
CA GLU A 91 4.93 -4.36 16.53
C GLU A 91 4.93 -5.75 17.20
N ARG A 92 5.25 -5.84 18.50
CA ARG A 92 5.37 -7.11 19.23
C ARG A 92 4.05 -7.88 19.38
N GLU A 93 2.93 -7.18 19.30
CA GLU A 93 1.59 -7.77 19.41
C GLU A 93 1.06 -8.31 18.08
N ILE A 94 1.79 -8.07 16.97
CA ILE A 94 1.44 -8.60 15.65
C ILE A 94 1.67 -10.11 15.65
N ASN A 95 0.59 -10.88 15.74
CA ASN A 95 0.65 -12.33 15.60
C ASN A 95 0.64 -12.75 14.11
N ARG A 96 0.94 -14.02 13.87
CA ARG A 96 1.03 -14.57 12.51
C ARG A 96 -0.33 -14.53 11.82
N GLU A 97 -1.38 -14.94 12.51
CA GLU A 97 -2.73 -15.09 11.98
C GLU A 97 -3.26 -13.75 11.45
N TYR A 98 -3.14 -12.69 12.25
CA TYR A 98 -3.47 -11.33 11.85
C TYR A 98 -2.66 -10.87 10.63
N LEU A 99 -1.36 -11.19 10.58
CA LEU A 99 -0.52 -10.81 9.45
C LEU A 99 -0.88 -11.58 8.17
N GLU A 100 -1.32 -12.83 8.29
CA GLU A 100 -1.82 -13.64 7.17
C GLU A 100 -3.14 -13.07 6.63
N GLU A 101 -4.08 -12.73 7.50
CA GLU A 101 -5.34 -12.05 7.13
C GLU A 101 -5.07 -10.72 6.43
N LEU A 102 -4.16 -9.92 6.99
CA LEU A 102 -3.76 -8.65 6.39
C LEU A 102 -3.15 -8.87 5.00
N ASN A 103 -2.22 -9.81 4.87
CA ASN A 103 -1.57 -10.12 3.59
C ASN A 103 -2.58 -10.60 2.53
N ALA A 104 -3.54 -11.44 2.93
CA ALA A 104 -4.63 -11.89 2.07
C ALA A 104 -5.53 -10.73 1.64
N ALA A 105 -5.90 -9.83 2.56
CA ALA A 105 -6.73 -8.67 2.26
C ALA A 105 -6.05 -7.70 1.27
N TYR A 106 -4.76 -7.43 1.45
CA TYR A 106 -3.97 -6.64 0.50
C TYR A 106 -3.89 -7.31 -0.88
N THR A 107 -3.63 -8.62 -0.92
CA THR A 107 -3.57 -9.38 -2.17
C THR A 107 -4.90 -9.33 -2.91
N HIS A 108 -6.00 -9.59 -2.21
CA HIS A 108 -7.35 -9.52 -2.77
C HIS A 108 -7.68 -8.11 -3.28
N PHE A 109 -7.34 -7.07 -2.51
CA PHE A 109 -7.58 -5.69 -2.92
C PHE A 109 -6.84 -5.34 -4.21
N PHE A 110 -5.53 -5.60 -4.27
CA PHE A 110 -4.72 -5.24 -5.43
C PHE A 110 -4.96 -6.14 -6.64
N PHE A 111 -5.45 -7.36 -6.45
CA PHE A 111 -5.92 -8.20 -7.55
C PHE A 111 -7.09 -7.55 -8.32
N HIS A 112 -7.98 -6.84 -7.62
CA HIS A 112 -9.14 -6.16 -8.22
C HIS A 112 -8.91 -4.67 -8.50
N TYR A 113 -7.69 -4.17 -8.30
CA TYR A 113 -7.40 -2.74 -8.42
C TYR A 113 -7.28 -2.32 -9.89
N THR A 114 -8.12 -1.37 -10.32
CA THR A 114 -8.16 -0.86 -11.70
C THR A 114 -8.07 0.67 -11.81
N ALA A 115 -7.93 1.37 -10.68
CA ALA A 115 -8.04 2.82 -10.66
C ALA A 115 -6.81 3.56 -11.20
N SER A 116 -5.66 2.90 -11.27
CA SER A 116 -4.42 3.40 -11.89
C SER A 116 -3.51 2.23 -12.31
N PRO A 117 -2.45 2.47 -13.09
CA PRO A 117 -1.43 1.45 -13.34
C PRO A 117 -0.89 0.88 -12.03
N LEU A 118 -0.71 -0.45 -11.99
CA LEU A 118 -0.24 -1.16 -10.81
C LEU A 118 1.07 -1.88 -11.13
N LEU A 119 2.08 -1.69 -10.29
CA LEU A 119 3.32 -2.47 -10.29
C LEU A 119 3.38 -3.32 -9.02
N VAL A 120 3.22 -4.64 -9.16
CA VAL A 120 3.40 -5.59 -8.07
C VAL A 120 4.86 -6.01 -8.02
N VAL A 121 5.50 -5.80 -6.87
CA VAL A 121 6.92 -6.10 -6.65
C VAL A 121 7.01 -7.19 -5.59
N ASN A 122 7.46 -8.39 -5.97
CA ASN A 122 7.74 -9.42 -4.99
C ASN A 122 9.05 -9.09 -4.26
N THR A 123 8.92 -8.73 -2.99
CA THR A 123 10.03 -8.37 -2.12
C THR A 123 10.49 -9.50 -1.21
N SER A 124 9.93 -10.71 -1.33
CA SER A 124 10.24 -11.84 -0.44
C SER A 124 11.74 -12.17 -0.46
N ASP A 125 12.33 -12.16 -1.66
CA ASP A 125 13.73 -12.51 -1.91
C ASP A 125 14.59 -11.28 -2.29
N ILE A 126 14.05 -10.06 -2.18
CA ILE A 126 14.84 -8.86 -2.49
C ILE A 126 15.84 -8.58 -1.39
N ASP A 127 17.09 -8.44 -1.81
CA ASP A 127 18.19 -7.93 -1.02
C ASP A 127 18.78 -6.67 -1.65
N PHE A 128 18.09 -5.53 -1.49
CA PHE A 128 18.59 -4.23 -1.97
C PHE A 128 19.89 -3.80 -1.27
N VAL A 129 20.22 -4.40 -0.12
CA VAL A 129 21.45 -4.10 0.62
C VAL A 129 22.66 -4.72 -0.08
N ASN A 130 22.51 -5.94 -0.60
CA ASN A 130 23.61 -6.67 -1.22
C ASN A 130 23.59 -6.69 -2.76
N ARG A 131 22.50 -6.23 -3.41
CA ARG A 131 22.35 -6.23 -4.88
C ARG A 131 21.83 -4.90 -5.44
N PRO A 132 22.74 -3.93 -5.72
CA PRO A 132 22.38 -2.67 -6.35
C PRO A 132 21.67 -2.84 -7.72
N THR A 133 21.97 -3.93 -8.44
CA THR A 133 21.37 -4.23 -9.75
C THR A 133 19.86 -4.48 -9.68
N ASP A 134 19.36 -5.05 -8.58
CA ASP A 134 17.92 -5.29 -8.39
C ASP A 134 17.16 -3.97 -8.21
N PHE A 135 17.82 -2.94 -7.67
CA PHE A 135 17.27 -1.59 -7.59
C PHE A 135 17.20 -0.93 -8.97
N ASP A 136 18.27 -1.01 -9.77
CA ASP A 136 18.30 -0.43 -11.11
C ASP A 136 17.23 -1.03 -12.04
N ASP A 137 17.03 -2.35 -11.98
CA ASP A 137 16.01 -3.02 -12.78
C ASP A 137 14.59 -2.71 -12.30
N LEU A 138 14.38 -2.54 -10.99
CA LEU A 138 13.12 -2.03 -10.46
C LEU A 138 12.86 -0.60 -10.95
N VAL A 139 13.85 0.29 -10.93
CA VAL A 139 13.72 1.67 -11.41
C VAL A 139 13.35 1.71 -12.89
N LYS A 140 13.96 0.85 -13.72
CA LYS A 140 13.57 0.71 -15.14
C LYS A 140 12.12 0.27 -15.27
N THR A 141 11.69 -0.69 -14.46
CA THR A 141 10.31 -1.20 -14.45
C THR A 141 9.31 -0.11 -14.07
N VAL A 142 9.61 0.69 -13.04
CA VAL A 142 8.79 1.84 -12.61
C VAL A 142 8.61 2.86 -13.73
N ARG A 143 9.64 3.08 -14.58
CA ARG A 143 9.57 4.05 -15.68
C ARG A 143 8.66 3.60 -16.83
N VAL A 144 8.49 2.29 -17.02
CA VAL A 144 7.70 1.71 -18.13
C VAL A 144 6.30 1.28 -17.70
N ALA A 145 6.05 1.07 -16.41
CA ALA A 145 4.73 0.73 -15.86
C ALA A 145 3.74 1.91 -15.99
N ARG A 146 3.18 2.10 -17.19
CA ARG A 146 2.28 3.23 -17.53
C ARG A 146 0.83 2.82 -17.76
N ALA A 147 0.53 1.52 -17.84
CA ALA A 147 -0.83 1.02 -18.05
C ALA A 147 -1.00 -0.41 -17.49
N GLY A 148 -2.19 -0.75 -17.01
CA GLY A 148 -2.50 -2.10 -16.52
C GLY A 148 -1.63 -2.55 -15.34
N THR A 149 -1.55 -3.86 -15.15
CA THR A 149 -0.79 -4.49 -14.04
C THR A 149 0.52 -5.07 -14.53
N HIS A 150 1.62 -4.67 -13.91
CA HIS A 150 2.98 -5.15 -14.14
C HIS A 150 3.47 -5.94 -12.93
N TYR A 151 4.32 -6.93 -13.17
CA TYR A 151 4.93 -7.74 -12.11
C TYR A 151 6.45 -7.64 -12.19
N TYR A 152 7.09 -7.37 -11.05
CA TYR A 152 8.53 -7.45 -10.87
C TYR A 152 8.85 -8.57 -9.88
N VAL A 153 9.55 -9.59 -10.38
CA VAL A 153 10.12 -10.65 -9.56
C VAL A 153 11.65 -10.54 -9.68
N PRO A 154 12.36 -10.30 -8.58
CA PRO A 154 13.81 -10.24 -8.58
C PRO A 154 14.38 -11.58 -9.01
N ARG A 155 15.50 -11.58 -9.73
CA ARG A 155 16.16 -12.82 -10.12
C ARG A 155 16.65 -13.55 -8.87
N ALA A 156 16.10 -14.74 -8.64
CA ALA A 156 16.43 -15.58 -7.50
C ALA A 156 17.94 -15.87 -7.42
N ARG A 157 18.41 -16.16 -6.20
CA ARG A 157 19.76 -16.63 -5.90
C ARG A 157 20.09 -17.84 -6.77
N GLY A 158 20.91 -17.64 -7.81
CA GLY A 158 21.75 -18.70 -8.38
C GLY A 158 22.96 -18.93 -7.50
#